data_AF-C8PC24-F1
#
_entry.id   AF-C8PC24-F1
#
_cell.length_a   1.000
_cell.length_b   1.000
_cell.length_c   1.000
_cell.angle_alpha   90.00
_cell.angle_beta   90.00
_cell.angle_gamma   90.00
#
_symmetry.space_group_name_H-M   'P 1'
#
loop_
_entity.id
_entity.type
_entity.pdbx_description
1 polymer ?
#
loop_
_entity_poly.entity_id
_entity_poly.type
_entity_poly.pdbx_seq_one_letter_code
_entity_poly.pdbx_strand_id
1 'polypeptide(L)' 'MQTKRSVNIMANTNVIYVRIDTTLKENAENILNQLGITPSSAIQMLYSQIVLQKGMPFELRLPTNKQEKPLGLGNLTRD' A
#
# COMPACT_ATOMS: atom_id res chain seq x y z
N MET A 1 43.03 18.03 22.41
CA MET A 1 41.85 17.22 22.79
C MET A 1 40.73 17.53 21.80
N GLN A 2 40.41 16.60 20.88
CA GLN A 2 39.37 16.81 19.88
C GLN A 2 38.03 16.32 20.44
N THR A 3 37.11 17.24 20.70
CA THR A 3 35.73 16.91 21.06
C THR A 3 34.98 16.51 19.80
N LYS A 4 34.73 15.21 19.62
CA LYS A 4 33.78 14.71 18.63
C LYS A 4 32.40 15.30 18.95
N ARG A 5 31.91 16.21 18.10
CA ARG A 5 30.49 16.55 18.03
C ARG A 5 29.77 15.33 17.44
N SER A 6 29.11 14.56 18.28
CA SER A 6 28.11 13.58 17.84
C SER A 6 26.93 14.38 17.26
N VAL A 7 26.86 14.46 15.94
CA VAL A 7 25.67 14.98 15.25
C VAL A 7 24.58 13.93 15.47
N ASN A 8 23.64 14.21 16.36
CA ASN A 8 22.44 13.40 16.52
C ASN A 8 21.53 13.67 15.32
N ILE A 9 21.67 12.88 14.26
CA ILE A 9 20.70 12.86 13.16
C ILE A 9 19.44 12.20 13.74
N MET A 10 18.63 12.99 14.44
CA MET A 10 17.33 12.53 14.90
C MET A 10 16.42 12.55 13.67
N ALA A 11 16.44 11.46 12.89
CA ALA A 11 15.41 11.22 11.89
C ALA A 11 14.09 11.23 12.67
N ASN A 12 13.22 12.20 12.38
CA ASN A 12 11.93 12.36 13.05
C ASN A 12 11.00 11.22 12.60
N THR A 13 11.22 10.04 13.17
CA THR A 13 10.52 8.81 12.85
C THR A 13 9.65 8.41 14.03
N ASN A 14 8.35 8.22 13.77
CA ASN A 14 7.41 7.69 14.74
C ASN A 14 7.12 6.23 14.40
N VAL A 15 7.05 5.38 15.43
CA VAL A 15 6.70 3.96 15.26
C VAL A 15 5.20 3.81 15.11
N ILE A 16 4.77 2.99 14.16
CA ILE A 16 3.35 2.68 13.92
C ILE A 16 3.07 1.27 14.49
N TYR A 17 2.09 1.17 15.38
CA TYR A 17 1.62 -0.10 15.94
C TYR A 17 0.26 -0.46 15.34
N VAL A 18 0.18 -1.59 14.63
CA VAL A 18 -1.05 -2.07 13.97
C VAL A 18 -1.27 -3.54 14.31
N ARG A 19 -2.52 -3.92 14.56
CA ARG A 19 -2.93 -5.33 14.60
C ARG A 19 -3.28 -5.76 13.18
N ILE A 20 -2.64 -6.82 12.71
CA ILE A 20 -2.87 -7.43 11.41
C ILE A 20 -3.11 -8.93 11.61
N ASP A 21 -3.99 -9.49 10.81
CA ASP A 21 -4.15 -10.94 10.73
C ASP A 21 -2.83 -11.61 10.30
N THR A 22 -2.49 -12.73 10.93
CA THR A 22 -1.19 -13.41 10.69
C THR A 22 -1.08 -13.90 9.26
N THR A 23 -2.12 -14.57 8.74
CA THR A 23 -2.12 -15.08 7.37
C THR A 23 -2.05 -13.96 6.34
N LEU A 24 -2.77 -12.85 6.56
CA LEU A 24 -2.70 -11.67 5.70
C LEU A 24 -1.28 -11.07 5.69
N LYS A 25 -0.65 -10.97 6.86
CA LYS A 25 0.72 -10.46 6.98
C LYS A 25 1.70 -11.30 6.19
N GLU A 26 1.71 -12.61 6.39
CA GLU A 26 2.65 -13.54 5.73
C GLU A 26 2.51 -13.50 4.20
N ASN A 27 1.26 -13.51 3.71
CA ASN A 27 0.98 -13.42 2.29
C ASN A 27 1.46 -12.09 1.69
N ALA A 28 1.19 -10.97 2.36
CA ALA A 28 1.62 -9.66 1.91
C ALA A 28 3.15 -9.53 1.91
N GLU A 29 3.82 -10.00 2.97
CA GLU A 29 5.29 -9.95 3.07
C GLU A 29 5.95 -10.80 1.98
N ASN A 30 5.39 -11.96 1.63
CA ASN A 30 5.89 -12.77 0.51
C ASN A 30 5.82 -12.00 -0.83
N ILE A 31 4.68 -11.37 -1.12
CA ILE A 31 4.51 -10.58 -2.35
C ILE A 31 5.48 -9.38 -2.36
N LEU A 32 5.59 -8.65 -1.24
CA LEU A 32 6.49 -7.51 -1.12
C LEU A 32 7.96 -7.91 -1.30
N ASN A 33 8.37 -9.06 -0.75
CA ASN A 33 9.71 -9.60 -0.91
C ASN A 33 10.03 -9.96 -2.37
N GLN A 34 9.07 -10.54 -3.10
CA GLN A 34 9.22 -10.80 -4.54
C GLN A 34 9.38 -9.52 -5.36
N LEU A 35 8.76 -8.42 -4.90
CA LEU A 35 8.92 -7.09 -5.50
C LEU A 35 10.19 -6.35 -5.05
N GLY A 36 10.96 -6.92 -4.10
CA GLY A 36 12.14 -6.26 -3.51
C GLY A 36 11.79 -5.08 -2.60
N ILE A 37 10.58 -5.03 -2.06
CA ILE A 37 10.06 -3.93 -1.24
C ILE A 37 9.94 -4.39 0.21
N THR A 38 10.43 -3.58 1.15
CA THR A 38 10.24 -3.86 2.58
C THR A 38 8.85 -3.42 3.05
N PRO A 39 8.26 -4.07 4.07
CA PRO A 39 6.97 -3.64 4.64
C PRO A 39 6.94 -2.16 5.05
N SER A 40 8.00 -1.66 5.67
CA SER A 40 8.13 -0.24 6.05
C SER A 40 8.09 0.69 4.84
N SER A 41 8.77 0.32 3.74
CA SER A 41 8.75 1.11 2.51
C SER A 41 7.38 1.11 1.86
N ALA A 42 6.68 -0.03 1.84
CA ALA A 42 5.31 -0.14 1.35
C ALA A 42 4.35 0.77 2.15
N ILE A 43 4.45 0.77 3.48
CA ILE A 43 3.67 1.67 4.34
C ILE A 43 4.00 3.14 4.04
N GLN A 44 5.28 3.50 3.91
CA GLN A 44 5.66 4.88 3.58
C GLN A 44 5.15 5.31 2.19
N MET A 45 5.18 4.42 1.20
CA MET A 45 4.61 4.65 -0.12
C MET A 45 3.09 4.85 -0.06
N LEU A 46 2.38 4.04 0.75
CA LEU A 46 0.94 4.20 0.99
C LEU A 46 0.61 5.60 1.51
N TYR A 47 1.30 6.06 2.57
CA TYR A 47 1.10 7.42 3.11
C TYR A 47 1.43 8.50 2.07
N SER A 48 2.49 8.31 1.28
CA SER A 48 2.86 9.25 0.22
C SER A 48 1.76 9.40 -0.81
N GLN A 49 1.13 8.29 -1.23
CA GLN A 49 0.00 8.33 -2.15
C GLN A 49 -1.23 8.99 -1.55
N ILE A 50 -1.51 8.75 -0.27
CA ILE A 50 -2.65 9.39 0.42
C ILE A 50 -2.50 10.91 0.42
N VAL A 51 -1.29 11.40 0.74
CA VAL A 51 -0.99 12.84 0.74
C VAL A 51 -1.09 13.42 -0.67
N LEU A 52 -0.52 12.73 -1.67
CA LEU A 52 -0.49 13.19 -3.05
C LEU A 52 -1.90 13.30 -3.66
N GLN A 53 -2.73 12.28 -3.43
CA GLN A 53 -4.07 12.18 -4.02
C GLN A 53 -5.14 12.86 -3.17
N LYS A 54 -4.81 13.28 -1.94
CA LYS A 54 -5.78 13.75 -0.93
C LYS A 54 -6.94 12.76 -0.76
N GLY A 55 -6.63 11.47 -0.79
CA GLY A 55 -7.61 10.38 -0.84
C GLY A 55 -6.95 9.01 -0.75
N MET A 56 -7.74 7.95 -0.75
CA MET A 56 -7.21 6.58 -0.76
C MET A 56 -6.63 6.23 -2.14
N PRO A 57 -5.50 5.50 -2.22
CA PRO A 57 -4.85 5.17 -3.49
C PRO A 57 -5.55 4.04 -4.27
N PHE A 58 -6.73 3.65 -3.81
CA PHE A 58 -7.59 2.69 -4.45
C PHE A 58 -9.04 3.13 -4.28
N GLU A 59 -9.89 2.68 -5.17
CA GLU A 59 -11.29 3.07 -5.17
C GLU A 59 -12.06 2.36 -4.05
N LEU A 60 -12.74 3.14 -3.21
CA LEU A 60 -13.57 2.62 -2.15
C LEU A 60 -14.94 2.22 -2.70
N ARG A 61 -15.05 0.99 -3.19
CA ARG A 61 -16.31 0.40 -3.63
C ARG A 61 -16.80 -0.62 -2.63
N LEU A 62 -18.09 -0.60 -2.32
CA LEU A 62 -18.72 -1.75 -1.70
C LEU A 62 -18.71 -2.90 -2.73
N PRO A 63 -18.51 -4.16 -2.30
CA PRO A 63 -18.65 -5.29 -3.19
C PRO A 63 -20.04 -5.23 -3.81
N THR A 64 -20.08 -4.94 -5.11
CA THR A 64 -21.36 -4.91 -5.79
C THR A 64 -21.75 -6.36 -5.94
N ASN A 65 -22.85 -6.78 -5.30
CA ASN A 65 -23.42 -8.13 -5.44
C ASN A 65 -23.84 -8.46 -6.89
N LYS A 66 -23.59 -7.55 -7.83
CA LYS A 66 -23.70 -7.81 -9.26
C LYS A 66 -22.44 -8.57 -9.65
N GLN A 67 -22.61 -9.88 -9.79
CA GLN A 67 -21.94 -10.61 -10.85
C GLN A 67 -22.05 -9.71 -12.10
N GLU A 68 -20.96 -9.00 -12.43
CA GLU A 68 -20.85 -8.30 -13.69
C GLU A 68 -20.87 -9.40 -14.73
N LYS A 69 -22.06 -9.70 -15.22
CA LYS A 69 -22.30 -10.64 -16.30
C LYS A 69 -21.29 -10.23 -17.38
N PRO A 70 -20.34 -11.10 -17.76
CA PRO A 70 -19.33 -10.76 -18.74
C PRO A 70 -20.03 -10.11 -19.93
N LEU A 71 -19.53 -8.95 -20.37
CA LEU A 71 -20.06 -8.26 -21.55
C LEU A 71 -20.17 -9.29 -22.67
N GLY A 72 -21.40 -9.72 -22.95
CA GLY A 72 -21.65 -10.73 -23.96
C GLY A 72 -21.19 -10.18 -25.31
N LEU A 73 -20.40 -10.95 -26.04
CA LEU A 73 -19.93 -10.59 -27.38
C LEU A 73 -21.09 -10.27 -28.35
N GLY A 74 -22.34 -10.64 -28.00
CA GLY A 74 -23.56 -10.29 -28.73
C GLY A 74 -23.91 -8.79 -28.72
N ASN A 75 -23.25 -7.98 -27.90
CA ASN A 75 -23.51 -6.53 -27.79
C ASN A 75 -22.60 -5.71 -28.71
N LEU A 76 -21.71 -6.37 -29.46
CA LEU A 76 -20.68 -5.76 -30.31
C LEU A 76 -21.06 -5.75 -31.80
N THR A 77 -22.33 -6.03 -32.14
CA THR A 77 -22.77 -5.93 -33.53
C THR A 77 -22.92 -4.46 -33.87
N ARG A 78 -21.99 -3.96 -34.70
CA ARG A 78 -22.10 -2.68 -35.39
C ARG A 78 -23.17 -2.81 -36.47
N ASP A 79 -24.14 -1.90 -36.45
CA ASP A 79 -24.88 -1.53 -37.67
C ASP A 79 -23.91 -0.90 -38.67
#